data_AF-A0A8C4T6T0-F1
#
_entry.id   AF-A0A8C4T6T0-F1
#
_cell.length_a   1.000
_cell.length_b   1.000
_cell.length_c   1.000
_cell.angle_alpha   90.00
_cell.angle_beta   90.00
_cell.angle_gamma   90.00
#
_symmetry.space_group_name_H-M   'P 1'
#
loop_
_entity.id
_entity.type
_entity.pdbx_description
1 polymer ?
#
loop_
_entity_poly.entity_id
_entity_poly.type
_entity_poly.pdbx_seq_one_letter_code
_entity_poly.pdbx_strand_id
1 'polypeptide(L)' 'MTASAKDITHRSRCLCIDVSDKLVAPKEIKAIEILPPSSTCDNVEMIVRLKNGNSYCLDPKFKRLILKLKK' A
#
# COMPACT_ATOMS: atom_id res chain seq x y z
N MET A 1 -4.40 -32.31 1.88
CA MET A 1 -3.80 -31.41 2.89
C MET A 1 -3.31 -30.16 2.17
N THR A 2 -4.16 -29.14 2.01
CA THR A 2 -3.76 -27.87 1.38
C THR A 2 -3.06 -27.01 2.43
N ALA A 3 -1.75 -27.19 2.56
CA ALA A 3 -0.93 -26.29 3.35
C ALA A 3 -0.83 -24.96 2.57
N SER A 4 -1.67 -23.99 2.92
CA SER A 4 -1.42 -22.59 2.59
C SER A 4 -0.20 -22.17 3.40
N ALA A 5 0.98 -22.35 2.81
CA ALA A 5 2.29 -22.09 3.40
C ALA A 5 2.45 -20.59 3.72
N LYS A 6 1.96 -20.18 4.88
CA LYS A 6 2.38 -18.96 5.56
C LYS A 6 3.05 -19.42 6.86
N ASP A 7 4.33 -19.07 6.98
CA ASP A 7 5.18 -19.07 8.17
C ASP A 7 6.18 -20.23 8.31
N ILE A 8 7.47 -19.91 8.13
CA ILE A 8 8.59 -20.16 9.07
C ILE A 8 9.80 -19.30 8.62
N THR A 9 10.12 -18.27 9.42
CA THR A 9 11.39 -17.49 9.46
C THR A 9 11.70 -16.35 8.46
N HIS A 10 10.68 -15.65 7.96
CA HIS A 10 10.76 -14.20 7.67
C HIS A 10 9.33 -13.68 7.56
N ARG A 11 8.69 -13.33 8.69
CA ARG A 11 7.44 -12.54 8.61
C ARG A 11 7.85 -11.17 8.12
N SER A 12 7.75 -10.96 6.81
CA SER A 12 7.89 -9.65 6.20
C SER A 12 6.95 -8.70 6.96
N ARG A 13 7.53 -7.81 7.78
CA ARG A 13 6.84 -6.86 8.65
C ARG A 13 6.45 -5.63 7.83
N CYS A 14 5.62 -5.85 6.83
CA CYS A 14 5.02 -4.81 6.04
C CYS A 14 4.15 -3.90 6.92
N LEU A 15 4.12 -2.61 6.61
CA LEU A 15 3.23 -1.65 7.26
C LEU A 15 1.77 -1.86 6.86
N CYS A 16 1.55 -2.32 5.63
CA CYS A 16 0.28 -2.63 5.03
C CYS A 16 -0.09 -4.09 5.32
N ILE A 17 -1.06 -4.27 6.21
CA ILE A 17 -1.68 -5.58 6.48
C ILE A 17 -2.77 -5.87 5.44
N ASP A 18 -3.57 -4.84 5.12
CA ASP A 18 -4.64 -4.88 4.14
C ASP A 18 -4.43 -3.80 3.08
N VAL A 19 -4.76 -4.11 1.83
CA VAL A 19 -4.69 -3.19 0.69
C VAL A 19 -6.09 -2.92 0.14
N SER A 20 -6.35 -1.66 -0.20
CA SER A 20 -7.56 -1.22 -0.86
C SER A 20 -7.35 -1.17 -2.37
N ASP A 21 -8.37 -1.61 -3.10
CA ASP A 21 -8.45 -1.42 -4.56
C ASP A 21 -9.21 -0.16 -4.96
N LYS A 22 -9.70 0.60 -3.97
CA LYS A 22 -10.47 1.82 -4.17
C LYS A 22 -9.62 3.03 -3.87
N LEU A 23 -9.64 3.95 -4.82
CA LEU A 23 -9.04 5.26 -4.70
C LEU A 23 -10.11 6.29 -4.35
N VAL A 24 -9.87 7.05 -3.29
CA VAL A 24 -10.74 8.19 -2.92
C VAL A 24 -10.57 9.38 -3.86
N ALA A 25 -11.45 10.37 -3.76
CA ALA A 25 -11.35 11.57 -4.59
C ALA A 25 -9.97 12.26 -4.40
N PRO A 26 -9.27 12.66 -5.48
CA PRO A 26 -7.94 13.26 -5.37
C PRO A 26 -7.87 14.50 -4.46
N LYS A 27 -8.99 15.22 -4.36
CA LYS A 27 -9.14 16.40 -3.50
C LYS A 27 -9.03 16.09 -2.01
N GLU A 28 -9.33 14.85 -1.60
CA GLU A 28 -9.25 14.39 -0.22
C GLU A 28 -7.86 13.84 0.15
N ILE A 29 -7.04 13.54 -0.86
CA ILE A 29 -5.69 13.03 -0.67
C ILE A 29 -4.78 14.18 -0.26
N LYS A 30 -4.06 13.98 0.84
CA LYS A 30 -3.02 14.89 1.33
C LYS A 30 -1.66 14.51 0.75
N ALA A 31 -1.31 13.23 0.81
CA ALA A 31 -0.04 12.72 0.33
C ALA A 31 -0.15 11.24 -0.06
N ILE A 32 0.77 10.79 -0.90
CA ILE A 32 0.92 9.38 -1.26
C ILE A 32 2.39 9.04 -1.13
N GLU A 33 2.67 8.04 -0.30
CA GLU A 33 4.00 7.51 -0.03
C GLU A 33 4.11 6.15 -0.70
N ILE A 34 5.20 5.94 -1.45
CA ILE A 34 5.50 4.68 -2.11
C ILE A 34 6.78 4.17 -1.49
N LEU A 35 6.69 3.07 -0.74
CA LEU A 35 7.81 2.41 -0.12
C LEU A 35 8.23 1.24 -1.02
N PRO A 36 9.49 1.19 -1.47
CA PRO A 36 9.99 0.04 -2.22
C PRO A 36 10.15 -1.18 -1.30
N PRO A 37 10.32 -2.39 -1.88
CA PRO A 37 10.70 -3.56 -1.10
C PRO A 37 11.97 -3.30 -0.30
N SER A 38 12.01 -3.80 0.92
CA SER A 38 13.10 -3.65 1.88
C SER A 38 13.46 -5.00 2.48
N SER A 39 14.54 -5.05 3.26
CA SER A 39 14.91 -6.24 4.03
C SER A 39 13.85 -6.68 5.04
N THR A 40 12.85 -5.83 5.34
CA THR A 40 11.76 -6.16 6.26
C THR A 40 10.43 -6.40 5.55
N CYS A 41 10.24 -5.94 4.31
CA CYS A 41 9.02 -6.16 3.55
C CYS A 41 9.34 -6.34 2.06
N ASP A 42 9.04 -7.51 1.50
CA ASP A 42 9.37 -7.82 0.10
C ASP A 42 8.37 -7.20 -0.91
N ASN A 43 7.33 -6.54 -0.40
CA ASN A 43 6.29 -5.90 -1.21
C ASN A 43 6.53 -4.41 -1.37
N VAL A 44 6.14 -3.85 -2.51
CA VAL A 44 5.96 -2.40 -2.65
C VAL A 44 4.72 -2.00 -1.85
N GLU A 45 4.87 -1.02 -0.97
CA GLU A 45 3.75 -0.48 -0.19
C GLU A 45 3.37 0.90 -0.70
N MET A 46 2.08 1.16 -0.86
CA MET A 46 1.58 2.48 -1.24
C MET A 46 0.61 2.98 -0.18
N ILE A 47 1.04 3.97 0.59
CA ILE A 47 0.28 4.52 1.70
C ILE A 47 -0.32 5.85 1.26
N VAL A 48 -1.65 5.91 1.22
CA VAL A 48 -2.40 7.13 0.93
C VAL A 48 -2.77 7.79 2.25
N ARG A 49 -2.30 9.04 2.44
CA ARG A 49 -2.66 9.88 3.58
C ARG A 49 -3.73 10.87 3.14
N LEU A 50 -4.84 10.90 3.88
CA LEU A 50 -5.97 11.78 3.63
C LEU A 50 -5.86 13.07 4.43
N LYS A 51 -6.57 14.11 3.98
CA LYS A 51 -6.59 15.41 4.65
C LYS A 51 -7.29 15.36 6.02
N ASN A 52 -8.22 14.42 6.21
CA ASN A 52 -8.90 14.19 7.48
C ASN A 52 -8.03 13.46 8.52
N GLY A 53 -6.78 13.12 8.20
CA GLY A 53 -5.85 12.43 9.10
C GLY A 53 -5.86 10.91 8.96
N ASN A 54 -6.83 10.33 8.24
CA ASN A 54 -6.87 8.90 8.00
C ASN A 54 -5.82 8.49 6.96
N SER A 55 -5.38 7.24 7.04
CA SER A 55 -4.52 6.63 6.03
C SER A 55 -5.01 5.23 5.68
N TYR A 56 -4.70 4.80 4.46
CA TYR A 56 -4.95 3.43 4.03
C TYR A 56 -3.88 3.03 3.01
N CYS A 57 -3.66 1.73 2.87
CA CYS A 57 -2.80 1.21 1.83
C CYS A 57 -3.59 0.99 0.55
N LEU A 58 -3.03 1.41 -0.58
CA LEU A 58 -3.58 1.18 -1.91
C LEU A 58 -2.77 0.08 -2.59
N ASP A 59 -3.43 -0.76 -3.38
CA ASP A 59 -2.72 -1.76 -4.17
C ASP A 59 -1.74 -1.09 -5.16
N PRO A 60 -0.45 -1.47 -5.15
CA PRO A 60 0.57 -0.89 -6.01
C PRO A 60 0.28 -1.01 -7.52
N LYS A 61 -0.62 -1.90 -7.95
CA LYS A 61 -1.10 -1.97 -9.35
C LYS A 61 -1.68 -0.64 -9.85
N PHE A 62 -2.19 0.20 -8.94
CA PHE A 62 -2.76 1.50 -9.27
C PHE A 62 -1.74 2.64 -9.35
N LYS A 63 -0.43 2.37 -9.23
CA LYS A 63 0.63 3.38 -9.35
C LYS A 63 0.46 4.28 -10.58
N ARG A 64 0.08 3.69 -11.72
CA ARG A 64 -0.14 4.45 -12.97
C ARG A 64 -1.37 5.36 -12.93
N LEU A 65 -2.42 5.00 -12.18
CA LEU A 65 -3.57 5.88 -11.97
C LEU A 65 -3.20 7.04 -11.05
N ILE A 66 -2.48 6.76 -9.96
CA ILE A 66 -2.02 7.77 -9.01
C ILE A 66 -1.15 8.85 -9.67
N LEU A 67 -0.21 8.44 -10.53
CA LEU A 67 0.66 9.38 -11.23
C LEU A 67 -0.12 10.35 -12.13
N LYS A 68 -1.31 9.97 -12.60
CA LYS A 68 -2.19 10.87 -13.38
C LYS A 68 -2.89 11.91 -12.52
N LEU A 69 -3.00 11.71 -11.20
CA LEU A 69 -3.67 12.64 -10.28
C LEU A 69 -2.78 13.79 -9.81
N LYS A 70 -1.46 13.62 -9.89
CA LYS A 70 -0.47 14.63 -9.53
C LYS A 70 -0.18 15.63 -10.67
N LYS A 71 -0.92 15.54 -11.77
CA LYS A 71 -0.73 16.33 -12.99
C LYS A 71 -1.84 17.37 -13.08
#